data_AF-A0A6G3XCS2-F1
#
_entry.id   AF-A0A6G3XCS2-F1
#
_cell.length_a   1.000
_cell.length_b   1.000
_cell.length_c   1.000
_cell.angle_alpha   90.00
_cell.angle_beta   90.00
_cell.angle_gamma   90.00
#
_symmetry.space_group_name_H-M   'P 1'
#
loop_
_entity.id
_entity.type
_entity.pdbx_description
1 polymer ?
#
loop_
_entity_poly.entity_id
_entity_poly.type
_entity_poly.pdbx_seq_one_letter_code
_entity_poly.pdbx_strand_id
1 'polypeptide(L)'
;MYEPIRAKSVHSTVDGPNPDFPHRSREEELDIQLAGHLAALLAVTDELRATQASPDLDTAAERLAEQVGRLRGGRAPVRASTSGRRE
;
A
#
# COMPACT_ATOMS: atom_id res chain seq x y z
N MET A 1 -25.35 48.20 13.18
CA MET A 1 -25.89 46.83 13.11
C MET A 1 -25.00 46.05 12.16
N TYR A 2 -24.30 45.02 12.67
CA TYR A 2 -23.51 44.15 11.81
C TYR A 2 -24.46 43.08 11.26
N GLU A 3 -24.69 43.05 9.95
CA GLU A 3 -25.46 41.98 9.33
C GLU A 3 -24.63 40.69 9.37
N PRO A 4 -25.17 39.56 9.88
CA PRO A 4 -24.48 38.29 9.80
C PRO A 4 -24.38 37.84 8.34
N ILE A 5 -23.19 37.43 7.92
CA ILE A 5 -22.98 36.82 6.61
C ILE A 5 -23.86 35.55 6.55
N ARG A 6 -24.87 35.53 5.68
CA ARG A 6 -25.51 34.28 5.22
C ARG A 6 -24.52 33.55 4.32
N ALA A 7 -23.44 33.04 4.90
CA ALA A 7 -22.53 32.19 4.17
C ALA A 7 -23.34 30.95 3.76
N LYS A 8 -23.56 30.77 2.46
CA LYS A 8 -24.05 29.50 1.95
C LYS A 8 -23.12 28.43 2.50
N SER A 9 -23.71 27.46 3.20
CA SER A 9 -23.03 26.31 3.74
C SER A 9 -22.10 25.73 2.68
N VAL A 10 -20.79 25.69 2.96
CA VAL A 10 -19.75 25.14 2.07
C VAL A 10 -19.83 23.61 1.98
N HIS A 11 -20.97 23.03 2.36
CA HIS A 11 -21.30 21.66 2.03
C HIS A 11 -21.55 21.64 0.53
N SER A 12 -20.47 21.39 -0.21
CA SER A 12 -20.47 21.08 -1.62
C SER A 12 -21.47 19.96 -1.86
N THR A 13 -22.70 20.33 -2.23
CA THR A 13 -23.67 19.45 -2.85
C THR A 13 -23.02 18.94 -4.14
N VAL A 14 -22.58 17.69 -4.09
CA VAL A 14 -22.33 16.81 -5.24
C VAL A 14 -23.63 16.76 -6.07
N ASP A 15 -23.84 17.77 -6.89
CA ASP A 15 -25.01 17.92 -7.76
C ASP A 15 -24.55 18.45 -9.13
N GLY A 16 -23.72 17.64 -9.77
CA GLY A 16 -23.33 17.75 -11.18
C GLY A 16 -23.55 16.41 -11.88
N PRO A 17 -23.73 16.37 -13.22
CA PRO A 17 -24.13 15.17 -13.96
C PRO A 17 -23.08 14.05 -13.97
N ASN A 18 -21.95 14.27 -13.31
CA ASN A 18 -20.98 13.25 -12.97
C ASN A 18 -20.53 13.51 -11.53
N PRO A 19 -21.21 12.94 -10.52
CA PRO A 19 -20.57 12.84 -9.22
C PRO A 19 -19.32 11.99 -9.46
N ASP A 20 -18.14 12.59 -9.33
CA ASP A 20 -16.86 11.87 -9.30
C ASP A 20 -16.88 10.97 -8.05
N PHE A 21 -17.68 9.90 -8.11
CA PHE A 21 -17.64 8.80 -7.19
C PHE A 21 -16.25 8.18 -7.30
N PRO A 22 -15.65 7.74 -6.19
CA PRO A 22 -14.41 6.99 -6.26
C PRO A 22 -14.54 5.88 -7.30
N HIS A 23 -13.69 5.90 -8.34
CA HIS A 23 -13.66 4.85 -9.37
C HIS A 23 -13.34 3.46 -8.78
N ARG A 24 -12.90 3.42 -7.53
CA ARG A 24 -12.59 2.22 -6.75
C ARG A 24 -13.38 2.22 -5.46
N SER A 25 -13.80 1.03 -5.05
CA SER A 25 -14.32 0.79 -3.72
C SER A 25 -13.26 1.10 -2.66
N ARG A 26 -13.72 1.42 -1.45
CA ARG A 26 -12.82 1.64 -0.31
C ARG A 26 -11.97 0.40 0.01
N GLU A 27 -12.52 -0.79 -0.18
CA GLU A 27 -11.80 -2.05 0.02
C GLU A 27 -10.63 -2.18 -0.95
N GLU A 28 -10.86 -1.91 -2.24
CA GLU A 28 -9.78 -1.90 -3.25
C GLU A 28 -8.68 -0.88 -2.90
N GLU A 29 -9.06 0.29 -2.39
CA GLU A 29 -8.08 1.30 -1.97
C GLU A 29 -7.24 0.82 -0.77
N LEU A 30 -7.87 0.17 0.20
CA LEU A 30 -7.16 -0.41 1.35
C LEU A 30 -6.23 -1.56 0.94
N ASP A 31 -6.64 -2.38 -0.02
CA ASP A 31 -5.80 -3.46 -0.54
C ASP A 31 -4.56 -2.92 -1.25
N ILE A 32 -4.69 -1.83 -2.02
CA ILE A 32 -3.56 -1.14 -2.65
C ILE A 32 -2.60 -0.61 -1.59
N GLN A 33 -3.14 0.07 -0.56
CA GLN A 33 -2.32 0.62 0.51
C GLN A 33 -1.61 -0.49 1.28
N LEU A 34 -2.33 -1.54 1.67
CA LEU A 34 -1.74 -2.67 2.38
C LEU A 34 -0.66 -3.36 1.53
N ALA A 35 -0.91 -3.56 0.23
CA ALA A 35 0.08 -4.10 -0.69
C ALA A 35 1.34 -3.21 -0.79
N GLY A 36 1.17 -1.88 -0.69
CA GLY A 36 2.29 -0.93 -0.62
C GLY A 36 3.12 -1.09 0.66
N HIS A 37 2.47 -1.14 1.82
CA HIS A 37 3.15 -1.29 3.11
C HIS A 37 3.87 -2.65 3.23
N LEU A 38 3.22 -3.73 2.80
CA LEU A 38 3.83 -5.06 2.83
C LEU A 38 5.00 -5.18 1.84
N ALA A 39 4.93 -4.48 0.69
CA ALA A 39 6.07 -4.42 -0.23
C ALA A 39 7.26 -3.66 0.39
N ALA A 40 7.01 -2.58 1.11
CA ALA A 40 8.06 -1.86 1.84
C ALA A 40 8.69 -2.73 2.94
N LEU A 41 7.87 -3.45 3.72
CA LEU A 41 8.36 -4.40 4.72
C LEU A 41 9.17 -5.54 4.10
N LEU A 42 8.73 -6.06 2.94
CA LEU A 42 9.46 -7.09 2.19
C LEU A 42 10.83 -6.60 1.72
N ALA A 43 10.92 -5.37 1.22
CA ALA A 43 12.18 -4.77 0.81
C ALA A 43 13.18 -4.67 1.98
N VAL A 44 12.73 -4.16 3.14
CA VAL A 44 13.56 -4.11 4.37
C VAL A 44 13.97 -5.52 4.81
N THR A 45 13.08 -6.50 4.69
CA THR A 45 13.40 -7.90 5.01
C THR A 45 14.48 -8.46 4.08
N ASP A 46 14.41 -8.18 2.79
CA ASP A 46 15.45 -8.59 1.82
C ASP A 46 16.80 -7.91 2.11
N GLU A 47 16.80 -6.63 2.53
CA GLU A 47 18.01 -5.93 2.97
C GLU A 47 18.62 -6.57 4.22
N LEU A 48 17.81 -6.90 5.23
CA LEU A 48 18.28 -7.59 6.43
C LEU A 48 18.88 -8.95 6.10
N ARG A 49 18.24 -9.72 5.23
CA ARG A 49 18.74 -11.03 4.74
C ARG A 49 20.09 -10.91 4.03
N ALA A 50 20.35 -9.80 3.35
CA ALA A 50 21.64 -9.55 2.72
C ALA A 50 22.76 -9.29 3.75
N THR A 51 22.42 -8.75 4.92
CA THR A 51 23.38 -8.48 6.01
C THR A 51 23.59 -9.67 6.96
N GLN A 52 22.53 -10.43 7.21
CA GLN A 52 22.54 -11.55 8.14
C GLN A 52 21.56 -12.62 7.65
N ALA A 53 22.12 -13.74 7.19
CA ALA A 53 21.31 -14.90 6.82
C ALA A 53 20.60 -15.46 8.06
N SER A 54 19.29 -15.66 7.96
CA SER A 54 18.46 -16.27 9.01
C SER A 54 17.28 -17.01 8.37
N PRO A 55 17.01 -18.27 8.76
CA PRO A 55 15.91 -19.06 8.21
C PRO A 55 14.53 -18.44 8.50
N ASP A 56 14.42 -17.71 9.62
CA ASP A 56 13.19 -16.99 9.97
C ASP A 56 12.94 -15.82 9.03
N LEU A 57 14.00 -15.12 8.61
CA LEU A 57 13.90 -14.02 7.63
C LEU A 57 13.56 -14.55 6.24
N ASP A 58 14.10 -15.71 5.85
CA ASP A 58 13.73 -16.37 4.58
C ASP A 58 12.23 -16.69 4.56
N THR A 59 11.73 -17.34 5.62
CA THR A 59 10.32 -17.68 5.79
C THR A 59 9.43 -16.44 5.81
N ALA A 60 9.83 -15.39 6.51
CA ALA A 60 9.10 -14.13 6.56
C ALA A 60 9.01 -13.48 5.16
N ALA A 61 10.11 -13.47 4.41
CA ALA A 61 10.16 -12.87 3.09
C ALA A 61 9.31 -13.63 2.05
N GLU A 62 9.22 -14.96 2.16
CA GLU A 62 8.29 -15.78 1.37
C GLU A 62 6.83 -15.44 1.67
N ARG A 63 6.45 -15.43 2.95
CA ARG A 63 5.08 -15.11 3.39
C ARG A 63 4.64 -13.71 2.98
N LEU A 64 5.53 -12.73 3.10
CA LEU A 64 5.26 -11.36 2.67
C LEU A 64 5.06 -11.28 1.16
N ALA A 65 5.87 -11.99 0.36
CA ALA A 65 5.72 -12.01 -1.08
C ALA A 65 4.42 -12.66 -1.55
N GLU A 66 4.02 -13.77 -0.90
CA GLU A 66 2.72 -14.38 -1.13
C GLU A 66 1.58 -13.40 -0.85
N GLN A 67 1.63 -12.69 0.29
CA GLN A 67 0.57 -11.77 0.67
C GLN A 67 0.48 -10.56 -0.26
N VAL A 68 1.62 -9.98 -0.67
CA VAL A 68 1.63 -8.90 -1.66
C VAL A 68 1.09 -9.40 -3.01
N GLY A 69 1.45 -10.62 -3.41
CA GLY A 69 0.92 -11.25 -4.62
C GLY A 69 -0.60 -11.39 -4.58
N ARG A 70 -1.16 -11.87 -3.47
CA ARG A 70 -2.62 -11.98 -3.29
C ARG A 70 -3.33 -10.64 -3.43
N LEU A 71 -2.83 -9.59 -2.78
CA LEU A 71 -3.42 -8.24 -2.84
C LEU A 71 -3.28 -7.57 -4.21
N ARG A 72 -2.29 -7.98 -5.03
CA ARG A 72 -2.06 -7.44 -6.38
C ARG A 72 -2.63 -8.29 -7.51
N GLY A 73 -3.57 -9.19 -7.21
CA GLY A 73 -4.22 -10.04 -8.22
C GLY A 73 -3.30 -11.13 -8.79
N GLY A 74 -2.44 -11.72 -7.94
CA GLY A 74 -1.55 -12.84 -8.29
C GLY A 74 -0.19 -12.42 -8.86
N ARG A 75 0.11 -11.12 -8.95
CA ARG A 75 1.40 -10.63 -9.47
C ARG A 75 2.46 -10.65 -8.37
N ALA A 76 3.50 -11.47 -8.57
CA ALA A 76 4.63 -11.52 -7.64
C ALA A 76 5.31 -10.15 -7.51
N PRO A 77 5.67 -9.72 -6.29
CA PRO A 77 6.41 -8.47 -6.09
C PRO A 77 7.83 -8.57 -6.64
N VAL A 78 8.36 -7.44 -7.12
CA VAL A 78 9.78 -7.30 -7.44
C VAL A 78 10.59 -7.45 -6.15
N ARG A 79 11.67 -8.24 -6.19
CA ARG A 79 12.52 -8.57 -5.05
C ARG A 79 13.90 -7.96 -5.21
N ALA A 80 14.50 -7.51 -4.12
CA ALA A 80 15.91 -7.13 -4.14
C ALA A 80 16.76 -8.40 -4.26
N SER A 81 17.69 -8.44 -5.21
CA SER A 81 18.63 -9.55 -5.30
C SER A 81 19.55 -9.51 -4.09
N THR A 82 19.49 -10.54 -3.23
CA THR A 82 20.47 -10.73 -2.17
C THR A 82 21.78 -11.20 -2.81
N SER A 83 22.60 -10.25 -3.31
CA SER A 83 23.98 -10.55 -3.67
C SER A 83 24.77 -10.75 -2.37
N GLY A 84 24.59 -11.92 -1.76
CA GLY A 84 25.27 -12.27 -0.52
C GLY A 84 26.78 -12.10 -0.72
N ARG A 85 27.38 -11.19 0.04
CA ARG A 85 28.81 -11.24 0.30
C ARG A 85 29.03 -12.50 1.12
N ARG A 86 29.44 -13.58 0.46
CA ARG A 86 30.00 -14.75 1.14
C ARG A 86 31.38 -14.31 1.65
N GLU A 87 31.51 -14.09 2.95
CA GLU A 87 32.81 -14.13 3.65
C GLU A 87 33.02 -15.54 4.22
#